data_AF-A0A8E2JGA4-F1
#
_entry.id   AF-A0A8E2JGA4-F1
#
_cell.length_a   1.000
_cell.length_b   1.000
_cell.length_c   1.000
_cell.angle_alpha   90.00
_cell.angle_beta   90.00
_cell.angle_gamma   90.00
#
_symmetry.space_group_name_H-M   'P 1'
#
loop_
_entity.id
_entity.type
_entity.pdbx_description
1 polymer ?
#
loop_
_entity_poly.entity_id
_entity_poly.type
_entity_poly.pdbx_seq_one_letter_code
_entity_poly.pdbx_strand_id
1 'polypeptide(L)'
;MLNVLIVSSFITLSFGSLLQDISRVKFHKVIRDHELVLTACEESPPDFNAEFKLAAAALDSPLLIIDCNQERDLCQEHDVNAYPAIRVFRGLNSTTRYRGPRTAAGIISFMIKEQLPPVTHVDRGNANDFKEIDDVVILAYLDPAETELSNVFTAAATEHHHEFVFGLTNDLQLAKADGLTIPSVVCYKNRDGDHTAMNGYFNRETLENFLQYTTPLVVGEITKRNIDTYMAAGKPIAYIFASTSSQRDNLRREITPVAKKYSQYINFGVIDAVEYSEMAAGLDLSPGMFPAFVVHNILNDQVFPFDQRRRISKEAVEGHILDIVQGKARPGPLIFGEDEGGDVGVEAERVRMQGHDEL
;
A
#
# COMPACT_ATOMS: atom_id res chain seq x y z
N MET A 1 -42.94 -19.23 -43.70
CA MET A 1 -42.03 -18.09 -43.50
C MET A 1 -41.77 -17.95 -42.02
N LEU A 2 -40.60 -18.36 -41.55
CA LEU A 2 -40.11 -18.10 -40.19
C LEU A 2 -38.60 -17.90 -40.32
N ASN A 3 -38.15 -16.65 -40.31
CA ASN A 3 -36.74 -16.29 -40.36
C ASN A 3 -36.22 -16.18 -38.93
N VAL A 4 -35.38 -17.13 -38.55
CA VAL A 4 -34.61 -17.11 -37.30
C VAL A 4 -33.34 -16.31 -37.56
N LEU A 5 -33.24 -15.14 -36.93
CA LEU A 5 -32.00 -14.35 -36.86
C LEU A 5 -31.11 -14.94 -35.77
N ILE A 6 -30.07 -15.65 -36.18
CA ILE A 6 -28.98 -16.12 -35.30
C ILE A 6 -28.07 -14.91 -35.05
N VAL A 7 -28.16 -14.33 -33.85
CA VAL A 7 -27.17 -13.36 -33.37
C VAL A 7 -25.94 -14.15 -32.94
N SER A 8 -24.94 -14.18 -33.82
CA SER A 8 -23.62 -14.76 -33.55
C SER A 8 -22.95 -13.95 -32.43
N SER A 9 -22.88 -14.54 -31.24
CA SER A 9 -22.06 -14.03 -30.14
C SER A 9 -20.60 -14.13 -30.55
N PHE A 10 -19.99 -13.01 -30.90
CA PHE A 10 -18.54 -12.93 -31.04
C PHE A 10 -17.93 -13.09 -29.66
N ILE A 11 -17.35 -14.26 -29.41
CA ILE A 11 -16.33 -14.41 -28.37
C ILE A 11 -15.12 -13.63 -28.90
N THR A 12 -14.95 -12.41 -28.41
CA THR A 12 -13.68 -11.69 -28.59
C THR A 12 -12.62 -12.47 -27.84
N LEU A 13 -11.78 -13.21 -28.58
CA LEU A 13 -10.50 -13.64 -28.05
C LEU A 13 -9.75 -12.38 -27.63
N SER A 14 -9.53 -12.23 -26.31
CA SER A 14 -8.59 -11.28 -25.74
C SER A 14 -7.22 -11.52 -26.38
N PHE A 15 -6.87 -10.72 -27.40
CA PHE A 15 -5.50 -10.60 -27.85
C PHE A 15 -4.72 -10.02 -26.68
N GLY A 16 -3.72 -10.75 -26.19
CA GLY A 16 -2.91 -10.30 -25.06
C GLY A 16 -2.47 -8.86 -25.28
N SER A 17 -2.81 -7.98 -24.34
CA SER A 17 -2.52 -6.54 -24.38
C SER A 17 -1.02 -6.24 -24.30
N LEU A 18 -0.17 -7.26 -24.09
CA LEU A 18 1.27 -7.14 -24.06
C LEU A 18 1.90 -7.25 -25.45
N LEU A 19 2.61 -6.21 -25.87
CA LEU A 19 3.47 -6.24 -27.06
C LEU A 19 4.94 -6.12 -26.65
N GLN A 20 5.74 -7.10 -27.04
CA GLN A 20 7.18 -7.15 -26.77
C GLN A 20 7.99 -6.76 -28.01
N ASP A 21 9.22 -6.29 -27.78
CA ASP A 21 10.23 -5.98 -28.80
C ASP A 21 9.66 -5.14 -29.95
N ILE A 22 8.90 -4.10 -29.57
CA ILE A 22 8.14 -3.30 -30.50
C ILE A 22 9.07 -2.33 -31.26
N SER A 23 9.02 -2.37 -32.59
CA SER A 23 9.79 -1.43 -33.40
C SER A 23 9.28 0.00 -33.25
N ARG A 24 10.14 1.01 -33.49
CA ARG A 24 9.75 2.43 -33.44
C ARG A 24 8.47 2.74 -34.22
N VAL A 25 8.31 2.19 -35.42
CA VAL A 25 7.12 2.43 -36.27
C VAL A 25 5.85 1.88 -35.62
N LYS A 26 5.93 0.66 -35.06
CA LYS A 26 4.79 0.00 -34.42
C LYS A 26 4.46 0.68 -33.09
N PHE A 27 5.47 1.13 -32.33
CA PHE A 27 5.29 1.92 -31.11
C PHE A 27 4.46 3.18 -31.37
N HIS A 28 4.86 3.97 -32.37
CA HIS A 28 4.12 5.21 -32.71
C HIS A 28 2.70 4.92 -33.18
N LYS A 29 2.46 3.78 -33.84
CA LYS A 29 1.12 3.37 -34.22
C LYS A 29 0.27 3.05 -32.99
N VAL A 30 0.77 2.21 -32.08
CA VAL A 30 0.00 1.81 -30.89
C VAL A 30 -0.37 3.00 -30.03
N ILE A 31 0.53 3.96 -29.82
CA ILE A 31 0.27 5.18 -29.02
C ILE A 31 -0.75 6.11 -29.69
N ARG A 32 -0.88 6.08 -31.02
CA ARG A 32 -1.93 6.86 -31.72
C ARG A 32 -3.29 6.17 -31.65
N ASP A 33 -3.29 4.84 -31.67
CA ASP A 33 -4.51 4.04 -31.74
C ASP A 33 -5.18 3.89 -30.35
N HIS A 34 -4.49 4.22 -29.26
CA HIS A 34 -4.97 4.05 -27.89
C HIS A 34 -4.76 5.31 -27.06
N GLU A 35 -5.74 5.64 -26.23
CA GLU A 35 -5.72 6.83 -25.38
C GLU A 35 -4.68 6.72 -24.25
N LEU A 36 -4.49 5.52 -23.70
CA LEU A 36 -3.55 5.24 -22.62
C LEU A 36 -2.68 4.03 -22.98
N VAL A 37 -1.37 4.20 -22.94
CA VAL A 37 -0.39 3.12 -23.17
C VAL A 37 0.68 3.17 -22.08
N LEU A 38 0.99 2.02 -21.49
CA LEU A 38 2.06 1.90 -20.51
C LEU A 38 3.23 1.13 -21.12
N THR A 39 4.46 1.65 -20.98
CA THR A 39 5.64 1.02 -21.58
C THR A 39 6.71 0.76 -20.54
N ALA A 40 7.35 -0.41 -20.62
CA ALA A 40 8.54 -0.77 -19.87
C ALA A 40 9.76 -0.80 -20.81
N CYS A 41 10.79 -0.04 -20.47
CA CYS A 41 12.06 0.03 -21.20
C CYS A 41 13.12 -0.79 -20.47
N GLU A 42 13.86 -1.65 -21.18
CA GLU A 42 14.87 -2.58 -20.63
C GLU A 42 16.11 -2.76 -21.53
N GLU A 43 17.19 -3.35 -20.99
CA GLU A 43 18.47 -3.62 -21.68
C GLU A 43 18.89 -5.12 -21.73
N SER A 44 18.05 -6.11 -21.37
CA SER A 44 18.31 -7.57 -21.53
C SER A 44 17.16 -8.47 -21.03
N PRO A 45 17.02 -9.76 -21.43
CA PRO A 45 15.92 -10.63 -20.98
C PRO A 45 16.27 -11.56 -19.79
N PRO A 46 15.31 -12.07 -18.99
CA PRO A 46 14.19 -11.36 -18.36
C PRO A 46 13.95 -11.80 -16.89
N ASP A 47 14.39 -11.04 -15.89
CA ASP A 47 13.86 -11.18 -14.50
C ASP A 47 12.99 -9.99 -14.07
N PHE A 48 12.91 -8.92 -14.86
CA PHE A 48 12.12 -7.74 -14.50
C PHE A 48 10.61 -7.89 -14.74
N ASN A 49 10.22 -8.67 -15.73
CA ASN A 49 8.92 -8.51 -16.38
C ASN A 49 7.80 -9.44 -15.87
N ALA A 50 8.00 -10.25 -14.82
CA ALA A 50 6.95 -11.15 -14.36
C ALA A 50 5.69 -10.38 -13.92
N GLU A 51 5.86 -9.37 -13.08
CA GLU A 51 4.77 -8.51 -12.59
C GLU A 51 4.14 -7.66 -13.71
N PHE A 52 4.95 -7.11 -14.62
CA PHE A 52 4.45 -6.32 -15.75
C PHE A 52 3.67 -7.19 -16.77
N LYS A 53 4.14 -8.42 -17.02
CA LYS A 53 3.45 -9.41 -17.84
C LYS A 53 2.13 -9.87 -17.20
N LEU A 54 2.15 -10.11 -15.89
CA LEU A 54 0.94 -10.42 -15.11
C LEU A 54 -0.07 -9.27 -15.18
N ALA A 55 0.38 -8.03 -15.06
CA ALA A 55 -0.49 -6.85 -15.20
C ALA A 55 -1.13 -6.78 -16.59
N ALA A 56 -0.34 -6.97 -17.65
CA ALA A 56 -0.87 -6.95 -19.01
C ALA A 56 -1.95 -8.02 -19.22
N ALA A 57 -1.76 -9.23 -18.68
CA ALA A 57 -2.77 -10.29 -18.79
C ALA A 57 -4.14 -9.94 -18.16
N ALA A 58 -4.19 -8.95 -17.27
CA ALA A 58 -5.41 -8.49 -16.59
C ALA A 58 -5.97 -7.16 -17.11
N LEU A 59 -5.33 -6.53 -18.11
CA LEU A 59 -5.72 -5.22 -18.62
C LEU A 59 -6.10 -5.27 -20.10
N ASP A 60 -7.15 -4.54 -20.46
CA ASP A 60 -7.55 -4.34 -21.85
C ASP A 60 -6.66 -3.29 -22.58
N SER A 61 -6.09 -2.34 -21.83
CA SER A 61 -5.17 -1.34 -22.36
C SER A 61 -3.81 -1.93 -22.75
N PRO A 62 -3.19 -1.47 -23.85
CA PRO A 62 -1.94 -2.03 -24.33
C PRO A 62 -0.77 -1.69 -23.40
N LEU A 63 0.00 -2.72 -23.06
CA LEU A 63 1.27 -2.65 -22.36
C LEU A 63 2.40 -2.99 -23.33
N LEU A 64 3.44 -2.18 -23.38
CA LEU A 64 4.58 -2.37 -24.29
C LEU A 64 5.86 -2.69 -23.53
N ILE A 65 6.65 -3.62 -24.01
CA ILE A 65 8.04 -3.81 -23.59
C ILE A 65 8.93 -3.39 -24.76
N ILE A 66 9.90 -2.51 -24.47
CA ILE A 66 10.83 -1.93 -25.42
C ILE A 66 12.25 -2.36 -25.03
N ASP A 67 12.90 -3.12 -25.92
CA ASP A 67 14.33 -3.43 -25.80
C ASP A 67 15.15 -2.23 -26.28
N CYS A 68 15.72 -1.50 -25.32
CA CYS A 68 16.52 -0.32 -25.58
C CYS A 68 17.91 -0.63 -26.12
N ASN A 69 18.35 -1.90 -26.17
CA ASN A 69 19.52 -2.25 -26.96
C ASN A 69 19.25 -2.14 -28.46
N GLN A 70 18.04 -2.52 -28.88
CA GLN A 70 17.61 -2.51 -30.27
C GLN A 70 17.04 -1.15 -30.67
N GLU A 71 16.26 -0.53 -29.78
CA GLU A 71 15.55 0.73 -30.02
C GLU A 71 16.16 1.89 -29.20
N ARG A 72 17.49 2.05 -29.29
CA ARG A 72 18.25 3.06 -28.53
C ARG A 72 17.73 4.48 -28.71
N ASP A 73 17.49 4.87 -29.95
CA ASP A 73 17.02 6.23 -30.28
C ASP A 73 15.65 6.51 -29.66
N LEU A 74 14.76 5.51 -29.63
CA LEU A 74 13.43 5.63 -29.03
C LEU A 74 13.51 5.80 -27.51
N CYS A 75 14.37 5.03 -26.85
CA CYS A 75 14.55 5.13 -25.41
C CYS A 75 15.22 6.45 -25.01
N GLN A 76 16.19 6.92 -25.80
CA GLN A 76 16.83 8.23 -25.60
C GLN A 76 15.85 9.39 -25.82
N GLU A 77 14.99 9.32 -26.84
CA GLU A 77 13.93 10.31 -27.12
C GLU A 77 12.97 10.50 -25.93
N HIS A 78 12.73 9.43 -25.16
CA HIS A 78 11.88 9.43 -23.96
C HIS A 78 12.66 9.48 -22.64
N ASP A 79 13.89 10.01 -22.68
CA ASP A 79 14.73 10.30 -21.51
C ASP A 79 14.94 9.08 -20.59
N VAL A 80 15.09 7.89 -21.18
CA VAL A 80 15.34 6.65 -20.43
C VAL A 80 16.85 6.54 -20.16
N ASN A 81 17.26 6.98 -18.96
CA ASN A 81 18.66 6.97 -18.53
C ASN A 81 18.99 5.88 -17.50
N ALA A 82 17.97 5.16 -17.02
CA ALA A 82 18.12 4.09 -16.04
C ALA A 82 17.05 3.04 -16.24
N TYR A 83 17.44 1.77 -16.10
CA TYR A 83 16.56 0.63 -16.32
C TYR A 83 16.25 -0.08 -15.00
N PRO A 84 15.06 -0.68 -14.88
CA PRO A 84 13.93 -0.55 -15.79
C PRO A 84 13.19 0.79 -15.61
N ALA A 85 12.76 1.38 -16.73
CA ALA A 85 11.95 2.60 -16.74
C ALA A 85 10.55 2.31 -17.25
N ILE A 86 9.53 2.73 -16.49
CA ILE A 86 8.13 2.64 -16.89
C ILE A 86 7.62 4.04 -17.25
N ARG A 87 7.01 4.17 -18.43
CA ARG A 87 6.46 5.42 -18.98
C ARG A 87 4.98 5.25 -19.29
N VAL A 88 4.21 6.31 -19.02
CA VAL A 88 2.78 6.41 -19.31
C VAL A 88 2.61 7.38 -20.46
N PHE A 89 1.97 6.93 -21.54
CA PHE A 89 1.70 7.72 -22.73
C PHE A 89 0.20 8.02 -22.85
N ARG A 90 -0.12 9.30 -23.07
CA ARG A 90 -1.45 9.79 -23.43
C ARG A 90 -1.38 10.47 -24.79
N GLY A 91 -1.26 9.66 -25.83
CA GLY A 91 -0.79 10.09 -27.14
C GLY A 91 0.70 10.42 -27.18
N LEU A 92 1.20 10.76 -28.37
CA LEU A 92 2.65 10.87 -28.65
C LEU A 92 3.36 12.02 -27.91
N ASN A 93 2.63 13.08 -27.59
CA ASN A 93 3.19 14.31 -27.02
C ASN A 93 3.06 14.39 -25.49
N SER A 94 2.36 13.43 -24.86
CA SER A 94 2.16 13.41 -23.42
C SER A 94 2.78 12.12 -22.87
N THR A 95 3.99 12.25 -22.35
CA THR A 95 4.70 11.16 -21.68
C THR A 95 5.02 11.55 -20.25
N THR A 96 4.72 10.65 -19.32
CA THR A 96 5.01 10.85 -17.90
C THR A 96 5.68 9.62 -17.32
N ARG A 97 6.48 9.81 -16.26
CA ARG A 97 7.11 8.68 -15.56
C ARG A 97 6.08 8.00 -14.67
N TYR A 98 5.95 6.68 -14.77
CA TYR A 98 5.23 5.92 -13.77
C TYR A 98 6.02 5.90 -12.46
N ARG A 99 5.39 6.37 -11.38
CA ARG A 99 6.00 6.45 -10.04
C ARG A 99 5.35 5.48 -9.03
N GLY A 100 4.36 4.70 -9.46
CA GLY A 100 3.65 3.76 -8.59
C GLY A 100 4.43 2.47 -8.30
N PRO A 101 3.82 1.54 -7.55
CA PRO A 101 4.41 0.25 -7.21
C PRO A 101 4.69 -0.60 -8.46
N ARG A 102 5.88 -1.17 -8.57
CA ARG A 102 6.26 -2.03 -9.71
C ARG A 102 5.74 -3.48 -9.59
N THR A 103 4.59 -3.67 -8.95
CA THR A 103 3.89 -4.95 -8.80
C THR A 103 2.73 -5.02 -9.80
N ALA A 104 2.26 -6.22 -10.14
CA ALA A 104 1.17 -6.41 -11.07
C ALA A 104 -0.09 -5.68 -10.59
N ALA A 105 -0.43 -5.86 -9.31
CA ALA A 105 -1.56 -5.19 -8.68
C ALA A 105 -1.45 -3.66 -8.76
N GLY A 106 -0.28 -3.07 -8.46
CA GLY A 106 -0.09 -1.62 -8.52
C GLY A 106 -0.09 -1.04 -9.93
N ILE A 107 0.32 -1.83 -10.94
CA ILE A 107 0.23 -1.44 -12.35
C ILE A 107 -1.23 -1.52 -12.83
N ILE A 108 -1.92 -2.62 -12.51
CA ILE A 108 -3.32 -2.84 -12.86
C ILE A 108 -4.18 -1.70 -12.28
N SER A 109 -4.07 -1.43 -10.99
CA SER A 109 -4.89 -0.41 -10.33
C SER A 109 -4.61 0.99 -10.90
N PHE A 110 -3.34 1.33 -11.16
CA PHE A 110 -2.98 2.58 -11.83
C PHE A 110 -3.64 2.69 -13.21
N MET A 111 -3.50 1.66 -14.05
CA MET A 111 -4.01 1.70 -15.42
C MET A 111 -5.54 1.78 -15.45
N ILE A 112 -6.22 1.05 -14.57
CA ILE A 112 -7.68 1.12 -14.45
C ILE A 112 -8.10 2.54 -14.05
N LYS A 113 -7.51 3.08 -12.98
CA LYS A 113 -7.84 4.42 -12.48
C LYS A 113 -7.66 5.52 -13.52
N GLU A 114 -6.63 5.42 -14.35
CA GLU A 114 -6.38 6.37 -15.44
C GLU A 114 -7.38 6.27 -16.61
N GLN A 115 -8.14 5.17 -16.69
CA GLN A 115 -9.20 4.98 -17.69
C GLN A 115 -10.60 5.32 -17.15
N LEU A 116 -10.75 5.38 -15.82
CA LEU A 116 -12.04 5.68 -15.22
C LEU A 116 -12.36 7.18 -15.34
N PRO A 117 -13.64 7.53 -15.60
CA PRO A 117 -14.07 8.91 -15.48
C PRO A 117 -13.89 9.38 -14.02
N PRO A 118 -13.82 10.70 -13.77
CA PRO A 118 -13.71 11.24 -12.42
C PRO A 118 -14.73 10.67 -11.45
N VAL A 119 -15.95 10.35 -11.89
CA VAL A 119 -16.94 9.61 -11.12
C VAL A 119 -17.51 8.49 -11.97
N THR A 120 -17.41 7.25 -11.48
CA THR A 120 -18.03 6.09 -12.10
C THR A 120 -19.41 5.83 -11.49
N HIS A 121 -20.43 5.59 -12.30
CA HIS A 121 -21.74 5.18 -11.80
C HIS A 121 -21.70 3.71 -11.35
N VAL A 122 -22.12 3.46 -10.11
CA VAL A 122 -22.09 2.14 -9.47
C VAL A 122 -23.50 1.62 -9.27
N ASP A 123 -23.76 0.41 -9.73
CA ASP A 123 -25.02 -0.31 -9.59
C ASP A 123 -24.81 -1.70 -8.98
N ARG A 124 -25.88 -2.48 -8.81
CA ARG A 124 -25.78 -3.81 -8.20
C ARG A 124 -24.94 -4.81 -8.98
N GLY A 125 -24.79 -4.61 -10.29
CA GLY A 125 -24.03 -5.49 -11.16
C GLY A 125 -22.53 -5.31 -10.99
N ASN A 126 -22.06 -4.10 -10.67
CA ASN A 126 -20.63 -3.79 -10.57
C ASN A 126 -20.15 -3.40 -9.16
N ALA A 127 -21.04 -3.26 -8.17
CA ALA A 127 -20.69 -2.73 -6.85
C ALA A 127 -19.54 -3.47 -6.15
N ASN A 128 -19.51 -4.80 -6.21
CA ASN A 128 -18.46 -5.57 -5.54
C ASN A 128 -17.10 -5.37 -6.22
N ASP A 129 -17.06 -5.53 -7.54
CA ASP A 129 -15.83 -5.33 -8.32
C ASP A 129 -15.31 -3.90 -8.20
N PHE A 130 -16.23 -2.91 -8.21
CA PHE A 130 -15.87 -1.50 -8.06
C PHE A 130 -15.25 -1.19 -6.69
N LYS A 131 -15.78 -1.77 -5.61
CA LYS A 131 -15.25 -1.56 -4.26
C LYS A 131 -13.82 -2.07 -4.12
N GLU A 132 -13.44 -3.10 -4.86
CA GLU A 132 -12.13 -3.77 -4.78
C GLU A 132 -11.15 -3.35 -5.91
N ILE A 133 -11.56 -2.41 -6.76
CA ILE A 133 -10.82 -2.07 -7.99
C ILE A 133 -9.47 -1.38 -7.75
N ASP A 134 -9.30 -0.75 -6.58
CA ASP A 134 -8.07 -0.07 -6.17
C ASP A 134 -7.83 -0.23 -4.66
N ASP A 135 -6.64 0.10 -4.18
CA ASP A 135 -6.29 0.07 -2.75
C ASP A 135 -7.19 1.01 -1.92
N VAL A 136 -7.59 2.15 -2.50
CA VAL A 136 -8.47 3.16 -1.89
C VAL A 136 -9.57 3.56 -2.88
N VAL A 137 -10.82 3.23 -2.54
CA VAL A 137 -12.01 3.57 -3.34
C VAL A 137 -12.95 4.45 -2.50
N ILE A 138 -13.43 5.55 -3.07
CA ILE A 138 -14.39 6.46 -2.44
C ILE A 138 -15.73 6.30 -3.13
N LEU A 139 -16.75 5.83 -2.41
CA LEU A 139 -18.09 5.59 -2.96
C LEU A 139 -19.13 6.44 -2.23
N ALA A 140 -19.82 7.29 -2.97
CA ALA A 140 -20.97 8.05 -2.48
C ALA A 140 -22.28 7.29 -2.72
N TYR A 141 -23.13 7.26 -1.70
CA TYR A 141 -24.49 6.75 -1.74
C TYR A 141 -25.44 7.95 -1.60
N LEU A 142 -26.06 8.37 -2.69
CA LEU A 142 -26.88 9.58 -2.76
C LEU A 142 -28.27 9.27 -3.34
N ASP A 143 -29.30 9.95 -2.85
CA ASP A 143 -30.60 9.89 -3.52
C ASP A 143 -30.51 10.66 -4.87
N PRO A 144 -31.12 10.17 -5.96
CA PRO A 144 -31.14 10.89 -7.24
C PRO A 144 -31.60 12.35 -7.15
N ALA A 145 -32.43 12.70 -6.17
CA ALA A 145 -32.90 14.07 -5.94
C ALA A 145 -31.80 15.00 -5.40
N GLU A 146 -30.72 14.48 -4.83
CA GLU A 146 -29.63 15.23 -4.20
C GLU A 146 -28.57 15.71 -5.21
N THR A 147 -29.01 16.57 -6.13
CA THR A 147 -28.16 17.09 -7.21
C THR A 147 -27.02 17.97 -6.70
N GLU A 148 -27.24 18.75 -5.63
CA GLU A 148 -26.20 19.58 -5.02
C GLU A 148 -25.06 18.75 -4.42
N LEU A 149 -25.39 17.67 -3.68
CA LEU A 149 -24.39 16.76 -3.13
C LEU A 149 -23.63 16.03 -4.23
N SER A 150 -24.32 15.61 -5.28
CA SER A 150 -23.71 14.97 -6.45
C SER A 150 -22.70 15.89 -7.12
N ASN A 151 -23.00 17.19 -7.24
CA ASN A 151 -22.08 18.19 -7.80
C ASN A 151 -20.86 18.41 -6.90
N VAL A 152 -21.06 18.51 -5.57
CA VAL A 152 -19.95 18.65 -4.61
C VAL A 152 -19.01 17.44 -4.69
N PHE A 153 -19.58 16.23 -4.70
CA PHE A 153 -18.81 15.00 -4.81
C PHE A 153 -18.06 14.91 -6.13
N THR A 154 -18.72 15.20 -7.26
CA THR A 154 -18.10 15.16 -8.59
C THR A 154 -16.94 16.17 -8.71
N ALA A 155 -17.07 17.34 -8.09
CA ALA A 155 -16.01 18.33 -8.10
C ALA A 155 -14.77 17.88 -7.31
N ALA A 156 -14.96 17.30 -6.11
CA ALA A 156 -13.85 16.72 -5.34
C ALA A 156 -13.22 15.52 -6.07
N ALA A 157 -14.06 14.68 -6.68
CA ALA A 157 -13.60 13.54 -7.47
C ALA A 157 -12.75 13.96 -8.67
N THR A 158 -13.10 15.07 -9.33
CA THR A 158 -12.30 15.64 -10.44
C THR A 158 -10.94 16.15 -9.94
N GLU A 159 -10.90 16.76 -8.75
CA GLU A 159 -9.67 17.27 -8.14
C GLU A 159 -8.72 16.13 -7.74
N HIS A 160 -9.27 15.04 -7.18
CA HIS A 160 -8.52 13.91 -6.65
C HIS A 160 -8.53 12.65 -7.53
N HIS A 161 -8.93 12.74 -8.81
CA HIS A 161 -9.03 11.58 -9.70
C HIS A 161 -7.70 10.84 -9.92
N HIS A 162 -6.56 11.54 -9.76
CA HIS A 162 -5.23 10.95 -9.80
C HIS A 162 -4.80 10.32 -8.47
N GLU A 163 -5.52 10.58 -7.37
CA GLU A 163 -5.21 10.09 -6.02
C GLU A 163 -6.11 8.92 -5.61
N PHE A 164 -7.40 8.96 -5.94
CA PHE A 164 -8.37 7.91 -5.58
C PHE A 164 -9.31 7.57 -6.72
N VAL A 165 -9.96 6.41 -6.63
CA VAL A 165 -11.07 6.04 -7.51
C VAL A 165 -12.38 6.47 -6.86
N PHE A 166 -13.20 7.23 -7.59
CA PHE A 166 -14.48 7.72 -7.09
C PHE A 166 -15.66 7.08 -7.81
N GLY A 167 -16.62 6.62 -7.02
CA GLY A 167 -17.88 6.06 -7.50
C GLY A 167 -19.07 6.76 -6.87
N LEU A 168 -20.18 6.77 -7.59
CA LEU A 168 -21.45 7.26 -7.09
C LEU A 168 -22.52 6.23 -7.41
N THR A 169 -23.30 5.86 -6.39
CA THR A 169 -24.48 5.03 -6.56
C THR A 169 -25.72 5.76 -6.10
N ASN A 170 -26.80 5.60 -6.87
CA ASN A 170 -28.14 6.02 -6.49
C ASN A 170 -29.04 4.85 -6.08
N ASP A 171 -28.49 3.65 -5.96
CA ASP A 171 -29.27 2.47 -5.56
C ASP A 171 -29.38 2.38 -4.02
N LEU A 172 -30.54 2.77 -3.50
CA LEU A 172 -30.81 2.77 -2.07
C LEU A 172 -30.73 1.36 -1.43
N GLN A 173 -30.81 0.29 -2.22
CA GLN A 173 -30.65 -1.08 -1.69
C GLN A 173 -29.19 -1.45 -1.43
N LEU A 174 -28.25 -0.86 -2.17
CA LEU A 174 -26.81 -1.08 -1.91
C LEU A 174 -26.42 -0.47 -0.56
N ALA A 175 -26.88 0.75 -0.26
CA ALA A 175 -26.66 1.37 1.04
C ALA A 175 -27.27 0.53 2.18
N LYS A 176 -28.50 0.01 1.99
CA LYS A 176 -29.15 -0.85 2.99
C LYS A 176 -28.42 -2.17 3.21
N ALA A 177 -27.91 -2.80 2.15
CA ALA A 177 -27.15 -4.05 2.25
C ALA A 177 -25.86 -3.84 3.07
N ASP A 178 -25.24 -2.68 2.94
CA ASP A 178 -24.03 -2.28 3.67
C ASP A 178 -24.33 -1.66 5.05
N GLY A 179 -25.61 -1.55 5.45
CA GLY A 179 -26.02 -0.94 6.72
C GLY A 179 -25.80 0.56 6.82
N LEU A 180 -25.75 1.26 5.69
CA LEU A 180 -25.44 2.69 5.58
C LEU A 180 -26.71 3.55 5.57
N THR A 181 -26.58 4.78 6.08
CA THR A 181 -27.60 5.83 5.91
C THR A 181 -27.37 6.61 4.62
N ILE A 182 -28.41 7.18 4.05
CA ILE A 182 -28.34 8.02 2.84
C ILE A 182 -28.70 9.46 3.24
N PRO A 183 -27.92 10.47 2.83
CA PRO A 183 -26.66 10.37 2.09
C PRO A 183 -25.50 9.82 2.93
N SER A 184 -24.53 9.18 2.28
CA SER A 184 -23.24 8.82 2.89
C SER A 184 -22.11 8.73 1.87
N VAL A 185 -20.87 8.83 2.35
CA VAL A 185 -19.66 8.57 1.57
C VAL A 185 -18.82 7.56 2.31
N VAL A 186 -18.37 6.50 1.63
CA VAL A 186 -17.54 5.45 2.20
C VAL A 186 -16.17 5.45 1.56
N CYS A 187 -15.13 5.41 2.39
CA CYS A 187 -13.75 5.18 2.00
C CYS A 187 -13.43 3.71 2.23
N TYR A 188 -13.23 2.95 1.15
CA TYR A 188 -12.81 1.56 1.18
C TYR A 188 -11.29 1.47 1.06
N LYS A 189 -10.59 1.20 2.17
CA LYS A 189 -9.14 0.92 2.17
C LYS A 189 -8.89 -0.58 2.14
N ASN A 190 -8.95 -1.18 0.95
CA ASN A 190 -8.94 -2.63 0.76
C ASN A 190 -7.66 -3.30 1.28
N ARG A 191 -6.52 -2.63 1.08
CA ARG A 191 -5.23 -3.13 1.56
C ARG A 191 -5.10 -3.11 3.09
N ASP A 192 -5.77 -2.16 3.73
CA ASP A 192 -5.73 -1.99 5.19
C ASP A 192 -6.88 -2.71 5.90
N GLY A 193 -7.90 -3.16 5.16
CA GLY A 193 -9.12 -3.75 5.73
C GLY A 193 -9.94 -2.74 6.53
N ASP A 194 -9.78 -1.46 6.21
CA ASP A 194 -10.21 -0.34 7.05
C ASP A 194 -11.20 0.56 6.31
N HIS A 195 -12.46 0.13 6.31
CA HIS A 195 -13.54 0.86 5.66
C HIS A 195 -14.15 1.87 6.64
N THR A 196 -14.24 3.13 6.23
CA THR A 196 -14.80 4.20 7.06
C THR A 196 -15.93 4.90 6.31
N ALA A 197 -17.06 5.13 6.97
CA ALA A 197 -18.20 5.82 6.40
C ALA A 197 -18.40 7.20 7.06
N MET A 198 -18.64 8.22 6.24
CA MET A 198 -19.19 9.51 6.64
C MET A 198 -20.70 9.49 6.36
N ASN A 199 -21.49 9.48 7.43
CA ASN A 199 -22.95 9.44 7.35
C ASN A 199 -23.54 10.85 7.39
N GLY A 200 -24.58 11.07 6.59
CA GLY A 200 -25.32 12.32 6.53
C GLY A 200 -24.84 13.28 5.45
N TYR A 201 -25.42 14.47 5.46
CA TYR A 201 -25.11 15.53 4.51
C TYR A 201 -23.66 16.00 4.66
N PHE A 202 -23.02 16.27 3.53
CA PHE A 202 -21.66 16.80 3.47
C PHE A 202 -21.60 18.03 2.56
N ASN A 203 -20.62 18.87 2.80
CA ASN A 203 -20.18 19.93 1.90
C ASN A 203 -18.73 19.67 1.48
N ARG A 204 -18.16 20.59 0.68
CA ARG A 204 -16.77 20.47 0.21
C ARG A 204 -15.79 20.32 1.36
N GLU A 205 -15.82 21.21 2.36
CA GLU A 205 -14.89 21.18 3.49
C GLU A 205 -14.95 19.85 4.26
N THR A 206 -16.15 19.35 4.56
CA THR A 206 -16.31 18.08 5.28
C THR A 206 -15.84 16.89 4.46
N LEU A 207 -16.05 16.92 3.13
CA LEU A 207 -15.59 15.86 2.23
C LEU A 207 -14.06 15.86 2.13
N GLU A 208 -13.44 17.03 1.99
CA GLU A 208 -11.97 17.16 1.99
C GLU A 208 -11.35 16.66 3.30
N ASN A 209 -11.92 17.07 4.44
CA ASN A 209 -11.47 16.60 5.75
C ASN A 209 -11.63 15.08 5.89
N PHE A 210 -12.71 14.50 5.35
CA PHE A 210 -12.92 13.06 5.34
C PHE A 210 -11.86 12.34 4.51
N LEU A 211 -11.54 12.83 3.30
CA LEU A 211 -10.46 12.28 2.48
C LEU A 211 -9.11 12.38 3.19
N GLN A 212 -8.78 13.55 3.73
CA GLN A 212 -7.51 13.79 4.43
C GLN A 212 -7.34 12.91 5.68
N TYR A 213 -8.42 12.62 6.41
CA TYR A 213 -8.37 11.81 7.61
C TYR A 213 -8.36 10.30 7.32
N THR A 214 -9.12 9.85 6.34
CA THR A 214 -9.33 8.41 6.11
C THR A 214 -8.29 7.79 5.18
N THR A 215 -7.82 8.51 4.18
CA THR A 215 -6.94 7.95 3.14
C THR A 215 -5.50 7.67 3.57
N PRO A 216 -4.87 8.38 4.54
CA PRO A 216 -3.50 8.09 4.94
C PRO A 216 -3.31 6.66 5.44
N LEU A 217 -2.17 6.05 5.10
CA LEU A 217 -1.80 4.73 5.58
C LEU A 217 -1.40 4.82 7.06
N VAL A 218 -2.10 4.07 7.91
CA VAL A 218 -1.78 3.96 9.35
C VAL A 218 -0.58 3.02 9.55
N VAL A 219 -0.48 2.00 8.70
CA VAL A 219 0.63 1.06 8.65
C VAL A 219 1.21 1.10 7.23
N GLY A 220 2.15 2.01 7.00
CA GLY A 220 2.77 2.19 5.68
C GLY A 220 3.83 1.13 5.37
N GLU A 221 4.37 1.16 4.15
CA GLU A 221 5.53 0.35 3.77
C GLU A 221 6.81 1.16 4.03
N ILE A 222 7.74 0.61 4.80
CA ILE A 222 9.04 1.22 5.08
C ILE A 222 10.03 0.77 4.02
N THR A 223 10.73 1.72 3.45
CA THR A 223 11.75 1.55 2.41
C THR A 223 12.93 2.47 2.70
N LYS A 224 14.06 2.24 2.03
CA LYS A 224 15.22 3.17 2.09
C LYS A 224 14.86 4.61 1.73
N ARG A 225 13.80 4.85 0.94
CA ARG A 225 13.41 6.19 0.49
C ARG A 225 12.61 6.99 1.52
N ASN A 226 11.94 6.33 2.46
CA ASN A 226 11.05 6.99 3.41
C ASN A 226 11.37 6.69 4.87
N ILE A 227 12.34 5.82 5.18
CA ILE A 227 12.69 5.49 6.56
C ILE A 227 13.09 6.73 7.37
N ASP A 228 13.79 7.69 6.76
CA ASP A 228 14.17 8.95 7.42
C ASP A 228 12.94 9.76 7.84
N THR A 229 11.83 9.67 7.09
CA THR A 229 10.56 10.31 7.47
C THR A 229 9.95 9.67 8.72
N TYR A 230 10.06 8.36 8.86
CA TYR A 230 9.61 7.66 10.08
C TYR A 230 10.47 8.05 11.29
N MET A 231 11.79 8.15 11.11
CA MET A 231 12.73 8.55 12.16
C MET A 231 12.54 10.02 12.57
N ALA A 232 12.40 10.93 11.61
CA ALA A 232 12.22 12.36 11.87
C ALA A 232 10.93 12.69 12.63
N ALA A 233 9.94 11.78 12.64
CA ALA A 233 8.69 11.96 13.38
C ALA A 233 8.88 11.96 14.91
N GLY A 234 10.03 11.52 15.43
CA GLY A 234 10.34 11.57 16.87
C GLY A 234 9.50 10.61 17.72
N LYS A 235 8.87 9.61 17.10
CA LYS A 235 8.07 8.57 17.77
C LYS A 235 8.76 7.22 17.65
N PRO A 236 8.61 6.31 18.62
CA PRO A 236 8.97 4.91 18.44
C PRO A 236 8.36 4.33 17.16
N ILE A 237 9.11 3.43 16.52
CA ILE A 237 8.71 2.78 15.28
C ILE A 237 8.49 1.29 15.54
N ALA A 238 7.30 0.82 15.22
CA ALA A 238 6.91 -0.58 15.25
C ALA A 238 7.09 -1.19 13.85
N TYR A 239 8.16 -1.96 13.67
CA TYR A 239 8.49 -2.63 12.42
C TYR A 239 7.85 -4.02 12.36
N ILE A 240 7.23 -4.32 11.22
CA ILE A 240 6.60 -5.60 10.92
C ILE A 240 7.32 -6.22 9.71
N PHE A 241 8.27 -7.10 9.98
CA PHE A 241 9.07 -7.78 8.95
C PHE A 241 8.29 -8.98 8.40
N ALA A 242 8.11 -9.03 7.08
CA ALA A 242 7.52 -10.17 6.39
C ALA A 242 8.14 -10.41 5.01
N SER A 243 8.27 -11.68 4.65
CA SER A 243 9.04 -12.11 3.47
C SER A 243 8.29 -11.97 2.16
N THR A 244 6.95 -11.92 2.18
CA THR A 244 6.12 -11.82 0.97
C THR A 244 5.15 -10.65 1.06
N SER A 245 4.77 -10.10 -0.09
CA SER A 245 3.76 -9.02 -0.19
C SER A 245 2.43 -9.43 0.47
N SER A 246 1.93 -10.62 0.14
CA SER A 246 0.69 -11.14 0.74
C SER A 246 0.77 -11.25 2.26
N GLN A 247 1.92 -11.69 2.82
CA GLN A 247 2.11 -11.74 4.26
C GLN A 247 2.16 -10.33 4.87
N ARG A 248 2.81 -9.36 4.21
CA ARG A 248 2.81 -7.95 4.63
C ARG A 248 1.39 -7.39 4.65
N ASP A 249 0.58 -7.63 3.63
CA ASP A 249 -0.80 -7.13 3.57
C ASP A 249 -1.70 -7.77 4.63
N ASN A 250 -1.54 -9.07 4.88
CA ASN A 250 -2.28 -9.76 5.95
C ASN A 250 -1.92 -9.21 7.34
N LEU A 251 -0.63 -9.04 7.64
CA LEU A 251 -0.19 -8.47 8.91
C LEU A 251 -0.58 -7.01 9.04
N ARG A 252 -0.54 -6.25 7.94
CA ARG A 252 -1.04 -4.87 7.91
C ARG A 252 -2.48 -4.82 8.38
N ARG A 253 -3.37 -5.58 7.74
CA ARG A 253 -4.80 -5.67 8.11
C ARG A 253 -5.02 -6.06 9.56
N GLU A 254 -4.32 -7.10 10.02
CA GLU A 254 -4.43 -7.59 11.40
C GLU A 254 -4.02 -6.52 12.42
N ILE A 255 -2.99 -5.71 12.13
CA ILE A 255 -2.41 -4.75 13.06
C ILE A 255 -3.01 -3.33 12.93
N THR A 256 -3.66 -2.99 11.82
CA THR A 256 -4.31 -1.68 11.60
C THR A 256 -5.15 -1.19 12.80
N PRO A 257 -6.01 -2.01 13.44
CA PRO A 257 -6.80 -1.56 14.59
C PRO A 257 -5.94 -1.07 15.78
N VAL A 258 -4.85 -1.78 16.06
CA VAL A 258 -3.89 -1.41 17.12
C VAL A 258 -3.12 -0.17 16.70
N ALA A 259 -2.64 -0.14 15.46
CA ALA A 259 -1.88 0.99 14.93
C ALA A 259 -2.69 2.30 14.97
N LYS A 260 -4.00 2.25 14.69
CA LYS A 260 -4.90 3.40 14.84
C LYS A 260 -4.95 3.92 16.26
N LYS A 261 -5.16 3.03 17.22
CA LYS A 261 -5.25 3.35 18.66
C LYS A 261 -3.99 4.04 19.18
N TYR A 262 -2.82 3.66 18.67
CA TYR A 262 -1.53 4.16 19.12
C TYR A 262 -0.84 5.13 18.14
N SER A 263 -1.52 5.57 17.08
CA SER A 263 -0.97 6.42 16.00
C SER A 263 -0.36 7.74 16.48
N GLN A 264 -0.85 8.29 17.60
CA GLN A 264 -0.29 9.49 18.21
C GLN A 264 1.06 9.23 18.92
N TYR A 265 1.34 7.98 19.30
CA TYR A 265 2.48 7.62 20.13
C TYR A 265 3.52 6.77 19.39
N ILE A 266 3.11 5.91 18.46
CA ILE A 266 3.95 4.94 17.77
C ILE A 266 3.62 4.96 16.28
N ASN A 267 4.65 4.97 15.44
CA ASN A 267 4.52 4.79 14.00
C ASN A 267 4.63 3.31 13.65
N PHE A 268 3.75 2.80 12.79
CA PHE A 268 3.77 1.40 12.36
C PHE A 268 4.16 1.30 10.90
N GLY A 269 4.96 0.29 10.55
CA GLY A 269 5.26 0.02 9.17
C GLY A 269 5.62 -1.44 8.89
N VAL A 270 5.15 -1.92 7.73
CA VAL A 270 5.57 -3.21 7.19
C VAL A 270 6.85 -3.03 6.37
N ILE A 271 7.71 -4.04 6.40
CA ILE A 271 9.01 -4.00 5.73
C ILE A 271 9.33 -5.37 5.12
N ASP A 272 9.99 -5.34 3.96
CA ASP A 272 10.39 -6.55 3.26
C ASP A 272 11.55 -7.24 4.00
N ALA A 273 11.29 -8.40 4.59
CA ALA A 273 12.27 -9.10 5.40
C ALA A 273 13.44 -9.68 4.60
N VAL A 274 13.27 -9.88 3.29
CA VAL A 274 14.32 -10.39 2.41
C VAL A 274 15.25 -9.25 2.02
N GLU A 275 14.69 -8.13 1.58
CA GLU A 275 15.48 -6.94 1.20
C GLU A 275 16.19 -6.30 2.41
N TYR A 276 15.56 -6.32 3.58
CA TYR A 276 16.04 -5.64 4.80
C TYR A 276 16.48 -6.62 5.89
N SER A 277 17.01 -7.78 5.52
CA SER A 277 17.45 -8.82 6.48
C SER A 277 18.56 -8.33 7.43
N GLU A 278 19.50 -7.52 6.97
CA GLU A 278 20.54 -6.91 7.81
C GLU A 278 19.95 -5.94 8.84
N MET A 279 18.95 -5.16 8.44
CA MET A 279 18.24 -4.26 9.36
C MET A 279 17.47 -5.04 10.42
N ALA A 280 16.82 -6.15 10.04
CA ALA A 280 16.18 -7.03 11.01
C ALA A 280 17.19 -7.55 12.04
N ALA A 281 18.36 -7.99 11.60
CA ALA A 281 19.43 -8.45 12.49
C ALA A 281 19.91 -7.33 13.45
N GLY A 282 20.07 -6.11 12.96
CA GLY A 282 20.41 -4.94 13.79
C GLY A 282 19.32 -4.55 14.81
N LEU A 283 18.08 -4.99 14.60
CA LEU A 283 16.95 -4.81 15.52
C LEU A 283 16.75 -6.02 16.46
N ASP A 284 17.79 -6.83 16.65
CA ASP A 284 17.80 -8.04 17.50
C ASP A 284 16.79 -9.11 17.05
N LEU A 285 16.51 -9.17 15.75
CA LEU A 285 15.69 -10.23 15.15
C LEU A 285 16.58 -11.31 14.55
N SER A 286 16.27 -12.56 14.84
CA SER A 286 16.99 -13.70 14.28
C SER A 286 16.74 -13.81 12.77
N PRO A 287 17.81 -13.89 11.95
CA PRO A 287 17.68 -14.07 10.51
C PRO A 287 16.90 -15.34 10.16
N GLY A 288 16.03 -15.25 9.15
CA GLY A 288 15.26 -16.38 8.64
C GLY A 288 14.04 -16.77 9.48
N MET A 289 13.81 -16.14 10.65
CA MET A 289 12.60 -16.33 11.45
C MET A 289 11.58 -15.23 11.17
N PHE A 290 10.98 -15.25 9.98
CA PHE A 290 9.95 -14.29 9.56
C PHE A 290 8.58 -14.97 9.45
N PRO A 291 7.47 -14.27 9.78
CA PRO A 291 7.39 -12.84 10.07
C PRO A 291 7.84 -12.48 11.50
N ALA A 292 8.28 -11.24 11.70
CA ALA A 292 8.79 -10.75 12.97
C ALA A 292 8.27 -9.34 13.29
N PHE A 293 8.18 -9.01 14.58
CA PHE A 293 7.73 -7.73 15.08
C PHE A 293 8.73 -7.16 16.08
N VAL A 294 9.03 -5.87 15.99
CA VAL A 294 9.94 -5.18 16.91
C VAL A 294 9.52 -3.72 17.05
N VAL A 295 9.61 -3.19 18.27
CA VAL A 295 9.44 -1.76 18.54
C VAL A 295 10.81 -1.16 18.80
N HIS A 296 11.18 -0.12 18.06
CA HIS A 296 12.40 0.64 18.24
C HIS A 296 12.07 2.02 18.79
N ASN A 297 12.55 2.33 19.98
CA ASN A 297 12.51 3.68 20.52
C ASN A 297 13.71 4.48 20.01
N ILE A 298 13.48 5.23 18.95
CA ILE A 298 14.50 6.04 18.26
C ILE A 298 15.09 7.18 19.11
N LEU A 299 14.48 7.51 20.25
CA LEU A 299 14.96 8.60 21.12
C LEU A 299 16.13 8.15 22.01
N ASN A 300 16.22 6.85 22.28
CA ASN A 300 17.24 6.27 23.14
C ASN A 300 17.82 4.96 22.59
N ASP A 301 17.59 4.69 21.31
CA ASP A 301 18.04 3.52 20.55
C ASP A 301 17.73 2.15 21.19
N GLN A 302 16.70 2.09 22.04
CA GLN A 302 16.25 0.83 22.66
C GLN A 302 15.35 0.05 21.71
N VAL A 303 15.65 -1.24 21.54
CA VAL A 303 14.83 -2.18 20.77
C VAL A 303 14.07 -3.12 21.70
N PHE A 304 12.84 -3.45 21.32
CA PHE A 304 11.97 -4.35 22.05
C PHE A 304 11.44 -5.42 21.09
N PRO A 305 12.25 -6.45 20.78
CA PRO A 305 11.84 -7.52 19.89
C PRO A 305 10.68 -8.30 20.52
N PHE A 306 9.70 -8.65 19.70
CA PHE A 306 8.66 -9.59 20.08
C PHE A 306 9.14 -11.02 19.77
N ASP A 307 8.84 -11.96 20.66
CA ASP A 307 9.26 -13.36 20.52
C ASP A 307 8.81 -13.95 19.17
N GLN A 308 9.76 -14.21 18.28
CA GLN A 308 9.55 -14.69 16.91
C GLN A 308 8.91 -16.09 16.85
N ARG A 309 8.81 -16.81 17.97
CA ARG A 309 8.11 -18.10 18.07
C ARG A 309 6.61 -17.92 18.28
N ARG A 310 6.18 -16.73 18.70
CA ARG A 310 4.78 -16.41 18.96
C ARG A 310 4.13 -15.87 17.69
N ARG A 311 2.85 -16.19 17.52
CA ARG A 311 2.05 -15.61 16.45
C ARG A 311 1.87 -14.11 16.67
N ILE A 312 2.13 -13.33 15.62
CA ILE A 312 1.79 -11.91 15.56
C ILE A 312 0.27 -11.81 15.34
N SER A 313 -0.44 -11.33 16.36
CA SER A 313 -1.88 -10.98 16.30
C SER A 313 -2.09 -9.61 16.93
N LYS A 314 -3.26 -9.00 16.70
CA LYS A 314 -3.59 -7.71 17.30
C LYS A 314 -3.46 -7.71 18.83
N GLU A 315 -3.94 -8.76 19.51
CA GLU A 315 -3.88 -8.85 20.97
C GLU A 315 -2.45 -9.03 21.48
N ALA A 316 -1.65 -9.83 20.78
CA ALA A 316 -0.27 -10.09 21.17
C ALA A 316 0.61 -8.85 20.98
N VAL A 317 0.42 -8.11 19.89
CA VAL A 317 1.12 -6.85 19.61
C VAL A 317 0.69 -5.76 20.59
N GLU A 318 -0.61 -5.62 20.85
CA GLU A 318 -1.10 -4.66 21.84
C GLU A 318 -0.56 -4.96 23.24
N GLY A 319 -0.56 -6.24 23.64
CA GLY A 319 0.04 -6.67 24.90
C GLY A 319 1.53 -6.31 25.00
N HIS A 320 2.30 -6.55 23.94
CA HIS A 320 3.73 -6.20 23.89
C HIS A 320 3.95 -4.69 24.01
N ILE A 321 3.16 -3.88 23.31
CA ILE A 321 3.23 -2.41 23.41
C ILE A 321 2.92 -1.96 24.84
N LEU A 322 1.90 -2.53 25.48
CA LEU A 322 1.56 -2.21 26.86
C LEU A 322 2.67 -2.61 27.83
N ASP A 323 3.31 -3.75 27.63
CA ASP A 323 4.45 -4.18 28.45
C ASP A 323 5.65 -3.24 28.32
N ILE A 324 5.90 -2.69 27.13
CA ILE A 324 6.94 -1.65 26.91
C ILE A 324 6.58 -0.37 27.66
N VAL A 325 5.36 0.15 27.47
CA VAL A 325 4.92 1.40 28.10
C VAL A 325 4.89 1.28 29.63
N GLN A 326 4.65 0.09 30.17
CA GLN A 326 4.67 -0.20 31.60
C GLN A 326 6.07 -0.53 32.16
N GLY A 327 7.12 -0.55 31.33
CA GLY A 327 8.49 -0.88 31.73
C GLY A 327 8.69 -2.35 32.11
N LYS A 328 7.79 -3.24 31.67
CA LYS A 328 7.87 -4.69 31.90
C LYS A 328 8.67 -5.41 30.81
N ALA A 329 8.69 -4.85 29.60
CA ALA A 329 9.49 -5.38 28.51
C ALA A 329 10.98 -5.14 28.78
N ARG A 330 11.80 -6.18 28.59
CA ARG A 330 13.26 -6.04 28.65
C ARG A 330 13.74 -5.46 27.32
N PRO A 331 14.54 -4.38 27.33
CA PRO A 331 15.16 -3.91 26.10
C PRO A 331 16.15 -4.99 25.60
N GLY A 332 16.20 -5.18 24.29
CA GLY A 332 17.30 -5.86 23.62
C GLY A 332 18.58 -5.00 23.64
N PRO A 333 19.68 -5.47 23.03
CA PRO A 333 20.92 -4.72 22.94
C PRO A 333 20.71 -3.36 22.23
N LEU A 334 21.47 -2.34 22.64
CA LEU A 334 21.43 -1.03 21.99
C LEU A 334 21.89 -1.14 20.53
N ILE A 335 21.21 -0.47 19.60
CA ILE A 335 21.61 -0.46 18.18
C ILE A 335 22.90 0.37 18.01
N PHE A 336 23.05 1.44 18.80
CA PHE A 336 24.21 2.31 18.81
C PHE A 336 24.60 2.65 20.27
N GLY A 337 25.76 2.18 20.72
CA GLY A 337 26.31 2.45 22.05
C GLY A 337 26.81 1.18 22.74
N GLU A 338 27.95 1.29 23.44
CA GLU A 338 28.50 0.18 24.23
C GLU A 338 27.57 -0.15 25.40
N ASP A 339 27.37 -1.45 25.65
CA ASP A 339 26.72 -1.96 26.86
C ASP A 339 27.50 -1.50 28.10
N GLU A 340 27.14 -0.37 28.71
CA GLU A 340 27.51 -0.10 30.10
C GLU A 340 26.61 -0.92 31.04
N GLY A 341 26.79 -2.24 30.99
CA GLY A 341 26.05 -3.23 31.76
C GLY A 341 26.96 -4.25 32.45
N GLY A 342 28.09 -3.79 32.99
CA GLY A 342 28.97 -4.60 33.83
C GLY A 342 28.35 -4.90 35.19
N ASP A 343 27.83 -6.12 35.32
CA ASP A 343 27.76 -6.96 36.52
C ASP A 343 27.91 -6.24 37.88
N VAL A 344 26.78 -5.92 38.53
CA VAL A 344 26.77 -5.71 39.99
C VAL A 344 26.36 -7.01 40.63
N GLY A 345 27.36 -7.87 40.84
CA GLY A 345 27.24 -9.10 41.60
C GLY A 345 26.60 -8.85 42.96
N VAL A 346 25.53 -9.58 43.24
CA VAL A 346 24.90 -9.65 44.55
C VAL A 346 25.84 -10.40 45.49
N GLU A 347 26.66 -9.66 46.22
CA GLU A 347 27.45 -10.24 47.31
C GLU A 347 26.58 -10.32 48.57
N ALA A 348 26.14 -11.55 48.87
CA ALA A 348 25.33 -11.87 50.04
C ALA A 348 26.14 -11.67 51.33
N GLU A 349 25.80 -10.64 52.08
CA GLU A 349 26.35 -10.38 53.41
C GLU A 349 25.87 -11.46 54.40
N ARG A 350 26.74 -12.46 54.63
CA ARG A 350 26.61 -13.39 55.76
C ARG A 350 27.15 -12.71 57.02
N VAL A 351 26.24 -12.20 57.84
CA VAL A 351 26.51 -11.87 59.24
C VAL A 351 26.93 -13.15 59.98
N ARG A 352 28.20 -13.22 60.40
CA ARG A 352 28.66 -14.14 61.46
C ARG A 352 29.29 -13.32 62.57
N MET A 353 28.65 -13.35 63.72
CA MET A 353 29.17 -12.89 65.00
C MET A 353 30.44 -13.68 65.40
N GLN A 354 31.45 -12.95 65.88
CA GLN A 354 32.47 -13.29 66.90
C GLN A 354 33.47 -12.11 66.85
N GLY A 355 33.73 -11.30 67.88
CA GLY A 355 33.86 -11.58 69.30
C GLY A 355 35.35 -11.65 69.65
N HIS A 356 35.80 -10.76 70.56
CA HIS A 356 37.18 -10.45 71.01
C HIS A 356 37.95 -9.44 70.16
N ASP A 357 38.79 -8.55 70.69
CA ASP A 357 39.06 -7.88 71.97
C ASP A 357 40.46 -7.27 71.76
N GLU A 358 40.71 -6.05 72.29
CA GLU A 358 42.04 -5.55 72.72
C GLU A 358 43.18 -5.52 71.65
N LEU A 359 43.80 -4.40 71.26
CA LEU A 359 44.33 -3.24 72.00
C LEU A 359 44.68 -2.11 71.03
#